data_AF-A0A429BMV6-F1
#
_entry.id   AF-A0A429BMV6-F1
#
_cell.length_a   1.000
_cell.length_b   1.000
_cell.length_c   1.000
_cell.angle_alpha   90.00
_cell.angle_beta   90.00
_cell.angle_gamma   90.00
#
_symmetry.space_group_name_H-M   'P 1'
#
loop_
_entity.id
_entity.type
_entity.pdbx_description
1 polymer ?
#
loop_
_entity_poly.entity_id
_entity_poly.type
_entity_poly.pdbx_seq_one_letter_code
_entity_poly.pdbx_strand_id
1 'polypeptide(L)'
;MSYSTHLDVALSRYCRRSGDPLGEPTRLLAQFTHALRAEILAADGQAYAGELTVLRGLVATLTAVAQHGDLSDVQKLLRDHTRTDAEVRQGGAVPPLTVYRAEHPDSGVTLGHYGTREAARKHCETVLRREVGDEVFLGWVPDDGSELAAEELCIGHDFECSGYIVVPLEVPSEYDAEADE
;
A
#
# COMPACT_ATOMS: atom_id res chain seq x y z
N MET A 1 -17.64 16.28 11.55
CA MET A 1 -17.05 17.59 11.87
C MET A 1 -16.93 17.70 13.39
N SER A 2 -15.69 17.70 13.95
CA SER A 2 -15.32 18.22 15.29
C SER A 2 -13.96 17.74 15.84
N TYR A 3 -13.07 17.14 15.02
CA TYR A 3 -11.70 16.85 15.48
C TYR A 3 -10.74 18.05 15.37
N SER A 4 -11.06 19.03 14.51
CA SER A 4 -10.23 20.24 14.30
C SER A 4 -10.25 21.18 15.51
N THR A 5 -11.34 21.21 16.28
CA THR A 5 -11.50 22.13 17.41
C THR A 5 -10.70 21.71 18.64
N HIS A 6 -10.39 20.42 18.82
CA HIS A 6 -9.61 19.96 19.96
C HIS A 6 -8.12 20.28 19.82
N LEU A 7 -7.56 20.17 18.60
CA LEU A 7 -6.18 20.53 18.30
C LEU A 7 -5.92 22.03 18.42
N ASP A 8 -6.82 22.87 17.90
CA ASP A 8 -6.70 24.33 18.00
C ASP A 8 -6.80 24.82 19.45
N VAL A 9 -7.67 24.21 20.27
CA VAL A 9 -7.82 24.58 21.69
C VAL A 9 -6.60 24.14 22.52
N ALA A 10 -6.00 22.98 22.22
CA ALA A 10 -4.79 22.52 22.89
C ALA A 10 -3.58 23.41 22.56
N LEU A 11 -3.40 23.77 21.29
CA LEU A 11 -2.35 24.69 20.83
C LEU A 11 -2.54 26.09 21.42
N SER A 12 -3.76 26.62 21.43
CA SER A 12 -4.06 27.97 21.95
C SER A 12 -3.87 28.10 23.47
N ARG A 13 -4.19 27.04 24.25
CA ARG A 13 -3.94 27.03 25.70
C ARG A 13 -2.45 26.93 26.04
N TYR A 14 -1.66 26.24 25.23
CA TYR A 14 -0.23 26.09 25.44
C TYR A 14 0.54 27.36 25.09
N CYS A 15 0.23 28.00 23.95
CA CYS A 15 0.85 29.27 23.55
C CYS A 15 0.59 30.42 24.53
N ARG A 16 -0.56 30.42 25.22
CA ARG A 16 -0.88 31.46 26.21
C ARG A 16 -0.14 31.29 27.54
N ARG A 17 0.43 30.10 27.81
CA ARG A 17 1.09 29.77 29.08
C ARG A 17 2.60 29.91 29.04
N SER A 18 3.25 29.76 27.88
CA SER A 18 4.72 29.71 27.82
C SER A 18 5.42 31.06 27.80
N GLY A 19 4.76 32.14 27.34
CA GLY A 19 5.30 33.51 27.46
C GLY A 19 6.69 33.73 26.85
N ASP A 20 7.15 32.84 25.97
CA ASP A 20 8.54 32.80 25.50
C ASP A 20 8.57 32.93 23.97
N PRO A 21 8.93 34.11 23.42
CA PRO A 21 9.09 34.27 22.00
C PRO A 21 10.50 33.81 21.60
N LEU A 22 10.56 32.71 20.86
CA LEU A 22 11.73 32.30 20.04
C LEU A 22 12.91 31.63 20.79
N GLY A 23 12.63 30.61 21.62
CA GLY A 23 13.64 29.69 22.15
C GLY A 23 13.42 28.23 21.74
N GLU A 24 14.18 27.76 20.74
CA GLU A 24 14.44 26.35 20.38
C GLU A 24 13.26 25.49 19.82
N PRO A 25 13.00 25.53 18.49
CA PRO A 25 12.02 24.64 17.82
C PRO A 25 12.30 23.15 18.04
N THR A 26 13.54 22.77 18.35
CA THR A 26 14.00 21.41 18.62
C THR A 26 13.42 20.82 19.92
N ARG A 27 13.22 21.66 20.94
CA ARG A 27 12.67 21.23 22.24
C ARG A 27 11.16 21.05 22.19
N LEU A 28 10.50 21.87 21.37
CA LEU A 28 9.05 21.80 21.10
C LEU A 28 8.69 20.54 20.33
N LEU A 29 9.43 20.18 19.27
CA LEU A 29 9.23 18.93 18.54
C LEU A 29 9.40 17.70 19.44
N ALA A 30 10.42 17.70 20.31
CA ALA A 30 10.67 16.62 21.26
C ALA A 30 9.57 16.50 22.32
N GLN A 31 9.07 17.62 22.85
CA GLN A 31 7.95 17.60 23.80
C GLN A 31 6.64 17.17 23.14
N PHE A 32 6.41 17.59 21.89
CA PHE A 32 5.23 17.21 21.12
C PHE A 32 5.24 15.72 20.77
N THR A 33 6.38 15.17 20.35
CA THR A 33 6.52 13.71 20.13
C THR A 33 6.33 12.94 21.43
N HIS A 34 6.80 13.44 22.57
CA HIS A 34 6.61 12.76 23.86
C HIS A 34 5.15 12.80 24.35
N ALA A 35 4.46 13.93 24.16
CA ALA A 35 3.05 14.08 24.53
C ALA A 35 2.13 13.24 23.63
N LEU A 36 2.34 13.28 22.31
CA LEU A 36 1.58 12.47 21.35
C LEU A 36 1.78 10.97 21.62
N ARG A 37 3.02 10.56 21.92
CA ARG A 37 3.35 9.19 22.32
C ARG A 37 2.63 8.76 23.60
N ALA A 38 2.53 9.64 24.59
CA ALA A 38 1.85 9.33 25.85
C ALA A 38 0.32 9.24 25.69
N GLU A 39 -0.26 10.09 24.84
CA GLU A 39 -1.70 10.12 24.58
C GLU A 39 -2.16 8.92 23.74
N ILE A 40 -1.38 8.52 22.72
CA ILE A 40 -1.61 7.30 21.93
C ILE A 40 -1.55 6.04 22.81
N LEU A 41 -0.67 6.01 23.82
CA LEU A 41 -0.56 4.88 24.76
C LEU A 41 -1.64 4.88 25.85
N ALA A 42 -2.30 6.02 26.11
CA ALA A 42 -3.31 6.14 27.17
C ALA A 42 -4.74 5.82 26.70
N ALA A 43 -4.99 5.79 25.38
CA ALA A 43 -6.31 5.50 24.81
C ALA A 43 -6.62 4.01 24.64
N ASP A 44 -5.78 3.12 25.19
CA ASP A 44 -5.68 1.74 24.72
C ASP A 44 -6.36 0.72 25.65
N GLY A 45 -7.63 0.43 25.37
CA GLY A 45 -8.35 -0.72 25.93
C GLY A 45 -8.94 -1.66 24.88
N GLN A 46 -8.89 -1.30 23.59
CA GLN A 46 -9.61 -2.02 22.51
C GLN A 46 -8.89 -2.02 21.15
N ALA A 47 -7.63 -1.58 21.01
CA ALA A 47 -6.94 -1.69 19.72
C ALA A 47 -6.62 -3.16 19.40
N TYR A 48 -6.99 -3.61 18.20
CA TYR A 48 -6.65 -4.96 17.73
C TYR A 48 -5.12 -5.09 17.67
N ALA A 49 -4.56 -6.28 17.99
CA ALA A 49 -3.11 -6.51 18.05
C ALA A 49 -2.34 -6.09 16.78
N GLY A 50 -2.99 -6.06 15.61
CA GLY A 50 -2.41 -5.56 14.35
C GLY A 50 -2.33 -4.03 14.25
N GLU A 51 -3.25 -3.29 14.87
CA GLU A 51 -3.40 -1.85 14.73
C GLU A 51 -2.21 -1.08 15.31
N LEU A 52 -1.70 -1.50 16.47
CA LEU A 52 -0.48 -0.95 17.08
C LEU A 52 0.77 -1.14 16.20
N THR A 53 0.82 -2.23 15.44
CA THR A 53 1.94 -2.51 14.53
C THR A 53 1.89 -1.58 13.31
N VAL A 54 0.69 -1.40 12.75
CA VAL A 54 0.44 -0.44 11.64
C VAL A 54 0.75 0.99 12.09
N LEU A 55 0.26 1.42 13.24
CA LEU A 55 0.50 2.76 13.78
C LEU A 55 1.99 3.03 14.02
N ARG A 56 2.74 2.06 14.56
CA ARG A 56 4.20 2.17 14.75
C ARG A 56 4.94 2.27 13.42
N GLY A 57 4.52 1.50 12.41
CA GLY A 57 5.07 1.58 11.05
C GLY A 57 4.85 2.97 10.44
N LEU A 58 3.62 3.48 10.52
CA LEU A 58 3.27 4.80 10.00
C LEU A 58 4.06 5.92 10.68
N VAL A 59 4.19 5.89 12.01
CA VAL A 59 4.99 6.88 12.76
C VAL A 59 6.47 6.82 12.36
N ALA A 60 7.03 5.63 12.16
CA ALA A 60 8.42 5.48 11.71
C ALA A 60 8.62 6.08 10.31
N THR A 61 7.70 5.81 9.37
CA THR A 61 7.75 6.38 8.01
C THR A 61 7.63 7.90 8.04
N LEU A 62 6.67 8.45 8.78
CA LEU A 62 6.50 9.91 8.92
C LEU A 62 7.73 10.56 9.57
N THR A 63 8.36 9.90 10.53
CA THR A 63 9.60 10.38 11.17
C THR A 63 10.76 10.39 10.18
N ALA A 64 10.90 9.36 9.35
CA ALA A 64 11.93 9.30 8.31
C ALA A 64 11.74 10.41 7.27
N VAL A 65 10.51 10.63 6.79
CA VAL A 65 10.23 11.73 5.83
C VAL A 65 10.50 13.10 6.47
N ALA A 66 10.14 13.29 7.74
CA ALA A 66 10.42 14.54 8.46
C ALA A 66 11.93 14.83 8.61
N GLN A 67 12.77 13.80 8.71
CA GLN A 67 14.24 13.94 8.76
C GLN A 67 14.84 14.40 7.42
N HIS A 68 14.21 14.09 6.29
CA HIS A 68 14.65 14.50 4.96
C HIS A 68 14.14 15.90 4.56
N GLY A 69 13.31 16.55 5.39
CA GLY A 69 12.95 17.96 5.27
C GLY A 69 11.92 18.30 4.19
N ASP A 70 11.52 17.33 3.36
CA ASP A 70 10.49 17.51 2.34
C ASP A 70 9.25 16.66 2.64
N LEU A 71 8.27 17.30 3.26
CA LEU A 71 6.96 16.70 3.55
C LEU A 71 5.96 16.88 2.40
N SER A 72 6.36 17.49 1.29
CA SER A 72 5.43 17.82 0.20
C SER A 72 4.82 16.57 -0.44
N ASP A 73 5.60 15.50 -0.59
CA ASP A 73 5.14 14.21 -1.11
C ASP A 73 4.15 13.52 -0.16
N VAL A 74 4.40 13.55 1.15
CA VAL A 74 3.45 13.01 2.14
C VAL A 74 2.18 13.84 2.19
N GLN A 75 2.28 15.17 2.14
CA GLN A 75 1.10 16.05 2.08
C GLN A 75 0.31 15.86 0.79
N LYS A 76 0.96 15.58 -0.34
CA LYS A 76 0.32 15.22 -1.59
C LYS A 76 -0.42 13.89 -1.45
N LEU A 77 0.26 12.86 -0.96
CA LEU A 77 -0.30 11.52 -0.77
C LEU A 77 -1.49 11.52 0.19
N LEU A 78 -1.41 12.27 1.30
CA LEU A 78 -2.53 12.43 2.24
C LEU A 78 -3.72 13.18 1.63
N ARG A 79 -3.48 14.19 0.78
CA ARG A 79 -4.54 14.91 0.05
C ARG A 79 -5.23 14.00 -0.97
N ASP A 80 -4.46 13.23 -1.72
CA ASP A 80 -4.98 12.28 -2.69
C ASP A 80 -5.81 11.19 -2.00
N HIS A 81 -5.31 10.67 -0.88
CA HIS A 81 -6.05 9.71 -0.07
C HIS A 81 -7.35 10.33 0.47
N THR A 82 -7.30 11.52 1.07
CA THR A 82 -8.49 12.20 1.62
C THR A 82 -9.55 12.48 0.55
N ARG A 83 -9.13 12.84 -0.67
CA ARG A 83 -10.02 13.04 -1.83
C ARG A 83 -10.72 11.73 -2.19
N THR A 84 -9.96 10.66 -2.36
CA THR A 84 -10.49 9.32 -2.67
C THR A 84 -11.50 8.88 -1.61
N ASP A 85 -11.15 9.05 -0.33
CA ASP A 85 -12.00 8.76 0.83
C ASP A 85 -13.31 9.57 0.86
N ALA A 86 -13.28 10.82 0.39
CA ALA A 86 -14.46 11.68 0.32
C ALA A 86 -15.38 11.27 -0.85
N GLU A 87 -14.81 10.88 -1.99
CA GLU A 87 -15.54 10.39 -3.16
C GLU A 87 -16.27 9.08 -2.84
N VAL A 88 -15.60 8.15 -2.15
CA VAL A 88 -16.21 6.89 -1.68
C VAL A 88 -17.35 7.16 -0.69
N ARG A 89 -17.15 8.04 0.31
CA ARG A 89 -18.20 8.39 1.28
C ARG A 89 -19.41 9.11 0.67
N GLN A 90 -19.26 9.70 -0.51
CA GLN A 90 -20.35 10.34 -1.25
C GLN A 90 -21.15 9.36 -2.13
N GLY A 91 -20.90 8.05 -1.99
CA GLY A 91 -21.57 7.01 -2.78
C GLY A 91 -20.89 6.73 -4.12
N GLY A 92 -19.63 7.15 -4.29
CA GLY A 92 -18.81 6.71 -5.41
C GLY A 92 -18.46 5.23 -5.24
N ALA A 93 -18.78 4.42 -6.25
CA ALA A 93 -18.36 3.02 -6.28
C ALA A 93 -16.82 2.94 -6.24
N VAL A 94 -16.27 2.17 -5.31
CA VAL A 94 -14.83 1.89 -5.29
C VAL A 94 -14.53 1.02 -6.52
N PRO A 95 -13.61 1.43 -7.43
CA PRO A 95 -13.33 0.66 -8.63
C PRO A 95 -12.82 -0.75 -8.26
N PRO A 96 -13.10 -1.77 -9.08
CA PRO A 96 -12.55 -3.10 -8.90
C PRO A 96 -11.03 -3.07 -8.81
N LEU A 97 -10.47 -3.91 -7.94
CA LEU A 97 -9.02 -4.08 -7.82
C LEU A 97 -8.57 -5.17 -8.78
N THR A 98 -7.60 -4.88 -9.64
CA THR A 98 -6.94 -5.93 -10.43
C THR A 98 -5.86 -6.61 -9.60
N VAL A 99 -6.00 -7.92 -9.40
CA VAL A 99 -5.01 -8.80 -8.79
C VAL A 99 -4.45 -9.72 -9.88
N TYR A 100 -3.15 -9.97 -9.87
CA TYR A 100 -2.51 -10.83 -10.86
C TYR A 100 -2.24 -12.19 -10.25
N ARG A 101 -2.74 -13.26 -10.87
CA ARG A 101 -2.47 -14.65 -10.45
C ARG A 101 -1.38 -15.24 -11.32
N ALA A 102 -0.30 -15.71 -10.70
CA ALA A 102 0.73 -16.47 -11.39
C ALA A 102 0.45 -17.97 -11.24
N GLU A 103 0.45 -18.71 -12.35
CA GLU A 103 0.14 -20.15 -12.34
C GLU A 103 0.84 -20.93 -13.46
N HIS A 104 0.79 -22.25 -13.33
CA HIS A 104 1.21 -23.20 -14.36
C HIS A 104 0.05 -24.20 -14.58
N PRO A 105 -0.87 -23.94 -15.52
CA PRO A 105 -2.17 -24.62 -15.62
C PRO A 105 -2.01 -26.11 -15.90
N ASP A 106 -1.01 -26.52 -16.67
CA ASP A 106 -0.74 -27.93 -16.96
C ASP A 106 -0.37 -28.75 -15.72
N SER A 107 0.14 -28.10 -14.66
CA SER A 107 0.42 -28.74 -13.38
C SER A 107 -0.69 -28.48 -12.34
N GLY A 108 -1.64 -27.59 -12.64
CA GLY A 108 -2.67 -27.14 -11.72
C GLY A 108 -2.14 -26.32 -10.53
N VAL A 109 -0.91 -25.81 -10.60
CA VAL A 109 -0.27 -25.11 -9.48
C VAL A 109 -0.43 -23.59 -9.62
N THR A 110 -1.07 -22.97 -8.63
CA THR A 110 -1.02 -21.52 -8.42
C THR A 110 0.22 -21.16 -7.63
N LEU A 111 1.08 -20.31 -8.20
CA LEU A 111 2.30 -19.82 -7.55
C LEU A 111 2.01 -18.69 -6.54
N GLY A 112 0.98 -17.88 -6.80
CA GLY A 112 0.52 -16.86 -5.87
C GLY A 112 -0.33 -15.76 -6.53
N HIS A 113 -0.70 -14.77 -5.72
CA HIS A 113 -1.46 -13.58 -6.13
C HIS A 113 -0.66 -12.31 -5.82
N TYR A 114 -0.69 -11.33 -6.73
CA TYR A 114 0.14 -10.12 -6.67
C TYR A 114 -0.68 -8.88 -6.95
N GLY A 115 -0.32 -7.77 -6.29
CA GLY A 115 -0.92 -6.47 -6.56
C GLY A 115 -0.45 -5.82 -7.88
N THR A 116 0.59 -6.37 -8.52
CA THR A 116 1.11 -5.85 -9.81
C THR A 116 1.49 -6.98 -10.76
N ARG A 117 1.40 -6.69 -12.06
CA ARG A 117 1.76 -7.61 -13.15
C ARG A 117 3.24 -7.97 -13.10
N GLU A 118 4.09 -6.98 -12.88
CA GLU A 118 5.55 -7.15 -12.86
C GLU A 118 5.99 -8.05 -11.71
N ALA A 119 5.33 -7.99 -10.56
CA ALA A 119 5.62 -8.86 -9.43
C ALA A 119 5.25 -10.32 -9.75
N ALA A 120 4.10 -10.55 -10.39
CA ALA A 120 3.68 -11.87 -10.85
C ALA A 120 4.67 -12.45 -11.88
N ARG A 121 4.98 -11.65 -12.92
CA ARG A 121 5.93 -12.02 -13.98
C ARG A 121 7.30 -12.37 -13.40
N LYS A 122 7.83 -11.52 -12.52
CA LYS A 122 9.13 -11.76 -11.88
C LYS A 122 9.15 -13.05 -11.08
N HIS A 123 8.05 -13.45 -10.44
CA HIS A 123 7.99 -14.73 -9.75
C HIS A 123 8.04 -15.89 -10.75
N CYS A 124 7.22 -15.88 -11.81
CA CYS A 124 7.29 -16.91 -12.86
C CYS A 124 8.70 -17.03 -13.46
N GLU A 125 9.33 -15.91 -13.83
CA GLU A 125 10.71 -15.89 -14.32
C GLU A 125 11.70 -16.47 -13.32
N THR A 126 11.54 -16.17 -12.03
CA THR A 126 12.40 -16.71 -10.97
C THR A 126 12.25 -18.23 -10.83
N VAL A 127 11.03 -18.75 -10.96
CA VAL A 127 10.80 -20.20 -10.92
C VAL A 127 11.41 -20.84 -12.16
N LEU A 128 11.09 -20.33 -13.35
CA LEU A 128 11.56 -20.89 -14.61
C LEU A 128 13.09 -20.87 -14.72
N ARG A 129 13.77 -19.79 -14.30
CA ARG A 129 15.25 -19.73 -14.31
C ARG A 129 15.90 -20.80 -13.44
N ARG A 130 15.23 -21.29 -12.38
CA ARG A 130 15.75 -22.41 -11.58
C ARG A 130 15.72 -23.73 -12.36
N GLU A 131 14.84 -23.84 -13.34
CA GLU A 131 14.66 -25.03 -14.17
C GLU A 131 15.56 -24.99 -15.42
N VAL A 132 15.64 -23.83 -16.09
CA VAL A 132 16.31 -23.69 -17.40
C VAL A 132 17.66 -22.96 -17.34
N GLY A 133 17.98 -22.31 -16.23
CA GLY A 133 19.20 -21.51 -16.04
C GLY A 133 19.04 -20.01 -16.35
N ASP A 134 20.01 -19.21 -15.88
CA ASP A 134 19.93 -17.74 -15.93
C ASP A 134 20.26 -17.12 -17.30
N GLU A 135 20.98 -17.85 -18.17
CA GLU A 135 21.45 -17.37 -19.48
C GLU A 135 20.35 -17.35 -20.56
N VAL A 136 19.17 -17.85 -20.24
CA VAL A 136 18.09 -18.00 -21.21
C VAL A 136 17.30 -16.71 -21.36
N PHE A 137 17.06 -16.31 -22.61
CA PHE A 137 16.18 -15.18 -22.91
C PHE A 137 14.74 -15.54 -22.58
N LEU A 138 14.08 -14.67 -21.81
CA LEU A 138 12.69 -14.82 -21.40
C LEU A 138 11.86 -13.67 -21.98
N GLY A 139 10.68 -13.99 -22.50
CA GLY A 139 9.74 -13.00 -23.03
C GLY A 139 8.31 -13.32 -22.60
N TRP A 140 7.48 -12.29 -22.48
CA TRP A 140 6.05 -12.43 -22.19
C TRP A 140 5.25 -12.19 -23.46
N VAL A 141 4.35 -13.11 -23.78
CA VAL A 141 3.46 -13.04 -24.93
C VAL A 141 2.02 -12.95 -24.43
N PRO A 142 1.29 -11.87 -24.72
CA PRO A 142 -0.12 -11.78 -24.34
C PRO A 142 -0.98 -12.68 -25.23
N ASP A 143 -1.99 -13.32 -24.62
CA ASP A 143 -2.93 -14.20 -25.31
C ASP A 143 -3.73 -13.46 -26.41
N ASP A 144 -4.01 -12.19 -26.17
CA ASP A 144 -4.65 -11.29 -27.13
C ASP A 144 -4.10 -9.85 -27.05
N GLY A 145 -4.64 -8.94 -27.86
CA GLY A 145 -4.19 -7.55 -27.92
C GLY A 145 -4.72 -6.64 -26.81
N SER A 146 -5.45 -7.18 -25.83
CA SER A 146 -6.04 -6.39 -24.75
C SER A 146 -5.03 -6.07 -23.65
N GLU A 147 -5.25 -4.97 -22.94
CA GLU A 147 -4.40 -4.58 -21.82
C GLU A 147 -4.46 -5.60 -20.66
N LEU A 148 -5.61 -6.25 -20.48
CA LEU A 148 -5.88 -7.25 -19.45
C LEU A 148 -5.84 -8.68 -20.01
N ALA A 149 -5.11 -8.91 -21.09
CA ALA A 149 -4.85 -10.25 -21.58
C ALA A 149 -4.09 -11.05 -20.51
N ALA A 150 -4.38 -12.34 -20.40
CA ALA A 150 -3.44 -13.26 -19.78
C ALA A 150 -2.15 -13.29 -20.62
N GLU A 151 -1.02 -13.54 -19.97
CA GLU A 151 0.28 -13.51 -20.64
C GLU A 151 1.07 -14.76 -20.30
N GLU A 152 1.65 -15.38 -21.31
CA GLU A 152 2.45 -16.58 -21.21
C GLU A 152 3.94 -16.27 -21.32
N LEU A 153 4.72 -16.87 -20.41
CA LEU A 153 6.18 -16.79 -20.41
C LEU A 153 6.75 -17.75 -21.45
N CYS A 154 7.52 -17.20 -22.37
CA CYS A 154 8.18 -17.93 -23.45
C CYS A 154 9.70 -17.88 -23.30
N ILE A 155 10.36 -18.91 -23.83
CA ILE A 155 11.78 -19.16 -23.75
C ILE A 155 12.41 -18.98 -25.13
N GLY A 156 13.55 -18.29 -25.17
CA GLY A 156 14.38 -18.17 -26.38
C GLY A 156 13.80 -17.23 -27.44
N HIS A 157 14.46 -17.23 -28.61
CA HIS A 157 14.07 -16.38 -29.75
C HIS A 157 12.91 -16.94 -30.55
N ASP A 158 12.68 -18.25 -30.46
CA ASP A 158 11.60 -18.95 -31.16
C ASP A 158 10.28 -18.96 -30.36
N PHE A 159 10.26 -18.32 -29.18
CA PHE A 159 9.12 -18.21 -28.29
C PHE A 159 8.48 -19.56 -27.93
N GLU A 160 9.29 -20.52 -27.47
CA GLU A 160 8.73 -21.76 -26.91
C GLU A 160 8.05 -21.45 -25.58
N CYS A 161 6.73 -21.60 -25.53
CA CYS A 161 5.92 -21.33 -24.35
C CYS A 161 6.28 -22.28 -23.20
N SER A 162 6.59 -21.72 -22.03
CA SER A 162 6.97 -22.48 -20.85
C SER A 162 5.79 -23.07 -20.07
N GLY A 163 4.56 -22.66 -20.38
CA GLY A 163 3.37 -22.97 -19.60
C GLY A 163 3.16 -22.08 -18.37
N TYR A 164 4.10 -21.21 -18.00
CA TYR A 164 3.86 -20.23 -16.93
C TYR A 164 3.03 -19.05 -17.45
N ILE A 165 1.89 -18.79 -16.82
CA ILE A 165 0.96 -17.71 -17.18
C ILE A 165 0.71 -16.75 -16.04
N VAL A 166 0.47 -15.48 -16.38
CA VAL A 166 -0.02 -14.44 -15.49
C VAL A 166 -1.41 -14.03 -15.93
N VAL A 167 -2.41 -14.26 -15.08
CA VAL A 167 -3.81 -13.95 -15.34
C VAL A 167 -4.24 -12.75 -14.50
N PRO A 168 -4.69 -11.64 -15.11
CA PRO A 168 -5.34 -10.56 -14.37
C PRO A 168 -6.74 -11.00 -13.92
N LEU A 169 -7.05 -10.75 -12.65
CA LEU A 169 -8.32 -11.05 -12.01
C LEU A 169 -8.91 -9.75 -11.48
N GLU A 170 -10.15 -9.45 -11.84
CA GLU A 170 -10.89 -8.36 -11.20
C GLU A 170 -11.48 -8.86 -9.88
N VAL A 171 -11.11 -8.21 -8.80
CA VAL A 171 -11.61 -8.50 -7.46
C VAL A 171 -12.50 -7.32 -7.05
N PRO A 172 -13.76 -7.56 -6.66
CA PRO A 172 -14.60 -6.51 -6.12
C PRO A 172 -13.94 -5.92 -4.87
N SER A 173 -14.03 -4.60 -4.76
CA SER A 173 -13.48 -3.83 -3.64
C SER A 173 -14.24 -4.06 -2.33
N GLU A 174 -15.48 -4.55 -2.41
CA GLU A 174 -16.34 -4.87 -1.28
C GLU A 174 -16.74 -6.35 -1.31
N TYR A 175 -16.74 -6.98 -0.15
CA TYR A 175 -17.25 -8.34 0.04
C TYR A 175 -18.79 -8.29 0.05
N ASP A 176 -19.41 -9.07 -0.82
CA ASP A 176 -20.86 -9.28 -0.84
C ASP A 176 -21.19 -10.54 -0.04
N ALA A 177 -21.73 -10.37 1.18
CA ALA A 177 -22.06 -11.48 2.07
C ALA A 177 -23.24 -12.33 1.56
N GLU A 178 -24.10 -11.76 0.70
CA GLU A 178 -25.26 -12.46 0.14
C GLU A 178 -24.88 -13.34 -1.06
N ALA A 179 -23.65 -13.21 -1.59
CA ALA A 179 -23.16 -14.01 -2.70
C ALA A 179 -22.78 -15.46 -2.32
N ASP A 180 -22.64 -15.74 -1.02
CA ASP A 180 -22.20 -17.04 -0.49
C ASP A 180 -23.35 -17.98 -0.07
N GLU A 181 -24.62 -17.65 -0.36
CA GLU A 181 -25.81 -18.47 -0.03
C GLU A 181 -26.26 -19.49 -1.08
#